data_AF-A0AAE3GBJ3-F1
#
_entry.id   AF-A0AAE3GBJ3-F1
#
_cell.length_a   1.000
_cell.length_b   1.000
_cell.length_c   1.000
_cell.angle_alpha   90.00
_cell.angle_beta   90.00
_cell.angle_gamma   90.00
#
_symmetry.space_group_name_H-M   'P 1'
#
loop_
_entity.id
_entity.type
_entity.pdbx_description
1 polymer ?
#
loop_
_entity_poly.entity_id
_entity_poly.type
_entity_poly.pdbx_seq_one_letter_code
_entity_poly.pdbx_strand_id
1 'polypeptide(L)'
;MVRVYQRGGLVAERDVYPHLRVTVPGLTELVFNQSAEDHGGHPEADGRYAGMSEDAVWAVLAPDVDETARDDPDAIGVGVDWAGLDLPGLVSPVLPPGAEIVRHDRTFRYGRNSCSG
;
A
#
# COMPACT_ATOMS: atom_id res chain seq x y z
N MET A 1 5.49 2.34 5.66
CA MET A 1 5.88 3.50 6.50
C MET A 1 5.90 4.80 5.70
N VAL A 2 5.28 5.85 6.25
CA VAL A 2 5.29 7.23 5.75
C VAL A 2 6.17 8.09 6.67
N ARG A 3 6.95 8.99 6.07
CA ARG A 3 7.82 9.94 6.78
C ARG A 3 7.54 11.34 6.30
N VAL A 4 7.26 12.25 7.22
CA VAL A 4 6.96 13.66 6.94
C VAL A 4 8.15 14.52 7.32
N TYR A 5 8.65 15.30 6.37
CA TYR A 5 9.74 16.23 6.59
C TYR A 5 9.23 17.68 6.48
N GLN A 6 9.61 18.54 7.42
CA GLN A 6 9.34 19.97 7.38
C GLN A 6 10.60 20.75 7.74
N ARG A 7 10.89 21.82 6.97
CA ARG A 7 12.06 22.70 7.17
C ARG A 7 13.38 21.91 7.26
N GLY A 8 13.50 20.83 6.49
CA GLY A 8 14.68 19.95 6.46
C GLY A 8 14.77 18.94 7.60
N GLY A 9 13.84 18.93 8.56
CA GLY A 9 13.79 17.97 9.66
C GLY A 9 12.67 16.93 9.51
N LEU A 10 12.85 15.73 10.05
CA LEU A 10 11.78 14.73 10.20
C LEU A 10 10.84 15.17 11.33
N VAL A 11 9.54 15.31 11.04
CA VAL A 11 8.54 15.77 12.02
C VAL A 11 7.50 14.71 12.37
N ALA A 12 7.31 13.71 11.50
CA ALA A 12 6.49 12.54 11.82
C ALA A 12 6.98 11.31 11.05
N GLU A 13 6.85 10.17 11.70
CA GLU A 13 7.02 8.84 11.12
C GLU A 13 5.80 8.01 11.54
N ARG A 14 5.13 7.38 10.56
CA ARG A 14 3.90 6.62 10.77
C ARG A 14 3.96 5.32 9.99
N ASP A 15 3.57 4.24 10.64
CA ASP A 15 3.43 2.98 9.94
C ASP A 15 2.16 3.01 9.08
N VAL A 16 2.27 2.44 7.87
CA VAL A 16 1.18 2.32 6.91
C VAL A 16 0.44 1.01 7.08
N TYR A 17 1.06 -0.04 7.65
CA TYR A 17 0.43 -1.36 7.79
C TYR A 17 -0.98 -1.29 8.40
N PRO A 18 -1.21 -0.60 9.54
CA PRO A 18 -2.55 -0.49 10.14
C PRO A 18 -3.62 0.14 9.24
N HIS A 19 -3.21 0.81 8.16
CA HIS A 19 -4.05 1.56 7.25
C HIS A 19 -4.08 0.96 5.84
N LEU A 20 -3.29 -0.10 5.60
CA LEU A 20 -3.20 -0.78 4.32
C LEU A 20 -4.37 -1.75 4.19
N ARG A 21 -5.03 -1.72 3.03
CA ARG A 21 -6.07 -2.66 2.63
C ARG A 21 -5.68 -3.27 1.30
N VAL A 22 -5.69 -4.59 1.20
CA VAL A 22 -5.41 -5.31 -0.05
C VAL A 22 -6.62 -6.14 -0.42
N THR A 23 -7.09 -5.98 -1.65
CA THR A 23 -8.19 -6.75 -2.22
C THR A 23 -7.63 -7.65 -3.31
N VAL A 24 -7.89 -8.95 -3.19
CA VAL A 24 -7.55 -9.95 -4.20
C VAL A 24 -8.84 -10.69 -4.55
N PRO A 25 -9.20 -10.84 -5.84
CA PRO A 25 -10.44 -11.51 -6.23
C PRO A 25 -10.57 -12.91 -5.61
N GLY A 26 -11.73 -13.21 -5.03
CA GLY A 26 -12.02 -14.50 -4.39
C GLY A 26 -11.50 -14.64 -2.97
N LEU A 27 -10.81 -13.63 -2.42
CA LEU A 27 -10.40 -13.56 -1.02
C LEU A 27 -11.09 -12.38 -0.32
N THR A 28 -11.39 -12.56 0.97
CA THR A 28 -11.77 -11.47 1.87
C THR A 28 -10.65 -10.44 1.95
N GLU A 29 -11.00 -9.15 2.09
CA GLU A 29 -10.04 -8.05 2.22
C GLU A 29 -8.96 -8.36 3.27
N LEU A 30 -7.69 -8.17 2.88
CA LEU A 30 -6.55 -8.28 3.77
C LEU A 30 -6.31 -6.92 4.41
N VAL A 31 -6.32 -6.90 5.74
CA VAL A 31 -5.95 -5.74 6.56
C VAL A 31 -4.81 -6.13 7.48
N PHE A 32 -3.97 -5.17 7.85
CA PHE A 32 -2.82 -5.44 8.72
C PHE A 32 -2.96 -4.70 10.04
N ASN A 33 -2.42 -5.25 11.11
CA ASN A 33 -2.36 -4.58 12.41
C ASN A 33 -1.00 -3.87 12.60
N GLN A 34 -0.77 -3.32 13.80
CA GLN A 34 0.48 -2.59 14.13
C GLN A 34 1.72 -3.49 14.17
N SER A 35 1.55 -4.80 14.30
CA SER A 35 2.62 -5.79 14.27
C SER A 35 2.85 -6.34 12.85
N ALA A 36 2.17 -5.79 11.84
CA ALA A 36 2.11 -6.31 10.48
C ALA A 36 1.56 -7.74 10.38
N GLU A 37 0.81 -8.20 11.38
CA GLU A 37 0.03 -9.42 11.26
C GLU A 37 -1.20 -9.10 10.40
N ASP A 38 -1.49 -9.99 9.46
CA ASP A 38 -2.62 -9.90 8.56
C ASP A 38 -3.89 -10.49 9.18
N HIS A 39 -5.02 -9.90 8.83
CA HIS A 39 -6.35 -10.41 9.08
C HIS A 39 -7.12 -10.39 7.75
N GLY A 40 -7.85 -11.46 7.47
CA GLY A 40 -8.50 -11.65 6.18
C GLY A 40 -7.65 -12.51 5.25
N GLY A 41 -7.74 -12.29 3.94
CA GLY A 41 -7.08 -13.15 2.95
C GLY A 41 -7.62 -14.58 2.91
N HIS A 42 -8.76 -14.83 3.56
CA HIS A 42 -9.46 -16.09 3.50
C HIS A 42 -10.33 -16.17 2.24
N PRO A 43 -10.60 -17.37 1.71
CA PRO A 43 -11.62 -17.55 0.67
C PRO A 43 -12.94 -16.88 1.01
N GLU A 44 -13.52 -16.16 0.04
CA GLU A 44 -14.91 -15.73 0.14
C GLU A 44 -15.86 -16.95 0.17
N ALA A 45 -16.98 -16.83 0.88
CA ALA A 45 -17.87 -17.97 1.16
C ALA A 45 -18.50 -18.60 -0.09
N ASP A 46 -18.68 -17.81 -1.14
CA ASP A 46 -19.22 -18.18 -2.45
C ASP A 46 -18.22 -17.92 -3.59
N GLY A 47 -16.95 -17.67 -3.24
CA GLY A 47 -15.88 -17.38 -4.18
C GLY A 47 -15.26 -18.61 -4.81
N ARG A 48 -14.30 -18.37 -5.72
CA ARG A 48 -13.52 -19.41 -6.43
C ARG A 48 -12.90 -20.45 -5.49
N TYR A 49 -12.47 -20.01 -4.31
CA TYR A 49 -11.76 -20.82 -3.33
C TYR A 49 -12.67 -21.39 -2.23
N ALA A 50 -13.99 -21.19 -2.34
CA ALA A 50 -14.94 -21.63 -1.33
C ALA A 50 -14.86 -23.16 -1.12
N GLY A 51 -14.71 -23.56 0.14
CA GLY A 51 -14.62 -24.97 0.54
C GLY A 51 -13.28 -25.65 0.25
N MET A 52 -12.30 -24.94 -0.29
CA MET A 52 -10.93 -25.44 -0.42
C MET A 52 -10.23 -25.43 0.94
N SER A 53 -9.33 -26.38 1.15
CA SER A 53 -8.39 -26.31 2.27
C SER A 53 -7.37 -25.20 2.03
N GLU A 54 -6.79 -24.67 3.11
CA GLU A 54 -5.78 -23.62 3.03
C GLU A 54 -4.60 -24.00 2.11
N ASP A 55 -4.06 -25.21 2.23
CA ASP A 55 -2.98 -25.70 1.35
C ASP A 55 -3.38 -25.72 -0.13
N ALA A 56 -4.63 -26.09 -0.43
CA ALA A 56 -5.12 -26.12 -1.79
C ALA A 56 -5.28 -24.71 -2.36
N VAL A 57 -5.68 -23.74 -1.53
CA VAL A 57 -5.75 -22.33 -1.90
C VAL A 57 -4.35 -21.81 -2.20
N TRP A 58 -3.39 -22.00 -1.30
CA TRP A 58 -2.01 -21.53 -1.52
C TRP A 58 -1.34 -22.12 -2.76
N ALA A 59 -1.69 -23.36 -3.14
CA ALA A 59 -1.17 -24.00 -4.34
C ALA A 59 -1.63 -23.33 -5.66
N VAL A 60 -2.81 -22.68 -5.66
CA VAL A 60 -3.40 -22.04 -6.85
C VAL A 60 -3.40 -20.52 -6.77
N LEU A 61 -3.26 -19.94 -5.57
CA LEU A 61 -3.36 -18.51 -5.37
C LEU A 61 -2.22 -17.76 -6.06
N ALA A 62 -0.98 -18.22 -5.91
CA ALA A 62 0.17 -17.58 -6.53
C ALA A 62 0.02 -17.48 -8.07
N PRO A 63 -0.28 -18.57 -8.81
CA PRO A 63 -0.51 -18.47 -10.25
C PRO A 63 -1.75 -17.65 -10.62
N ASP A 64 -2.86 -17.74 -9.87
CA ASP A 64 -4.07 -16.95 -10.13
C ASP A 64 -3.82 -15.44 -9.94
N VAL A 65 -3.06 -15.04 -8.92
CA VAL A 65 -2.65 -13.64 -8.67
C VAL A 65 -1.73 -13.16 -9.79
N ASP A 66 -0.78 -14.00 -10.21
CA ASP A 66 0.14 -13.71 -11.31
C ASP A 66 -0.59 -13.52 -12.65
N GLU A 67 -1.62 -14.34 -12.93
CA GLU A 67 -2.50 -14.21 -14.09
C GLU A 67 -3.32 -12.93 -14.00
N THR A 68 -3.97 -12.69 -12.86
CA THR A 68 -4.75 -11.47 -12.61
C THR A 68 -3.90 -10.22 -12.79
N ALA A 69 -2.68 -10.17 -12.22
CA ALA A 69 -1.79 -9.04 -12.34
C ALA A 69 -1.33 -8.76 -13.78
N ARG A 70 -1.35 -9.76 -14.68
CA ARG A 70 -1.01 -9.60 -16.09
C ARG A 70 -2.22 -9.18 -16.93
N ASP A 71 -3.38 -9.78 -16.68
CA ASP A 71 -4.55 -9.65 -17.54
C ASP A 71 -5.48 -8.51 -17.10
N ASP A 72 -5.62 -8.30 -15.79
CA ASP A 72 -6.42 -7.24 -15.18
C ASP A 72 -5.77 -6.76 -13.86
N PRO A 73 -4.67 -5.98 -13.94
CA PRO A 73 -3.95 -5.52 -12.75
C PRO A 73 -4.81 -4.67 -11.81
N ASP A 74 -5.85 -4.00 -12.34
CA ASP A 74 -6.75 -3.15 -11.56
C ASP A 74 -7.71 -3.99 -10.68
N ALA A 75 -7.85 -5.30 -10.94
CA ALA A 75 -8.61 -6.21 -10.09
C ALA A 75 -7.92 -6.48 -8.74
N ILE A 76 -6.60 -6.24 -8.63
CA ILE A 76 -5.87 -6.29 -7.36
C ILE A 76 -5.81 -4.88 -6.77
N GLY A 77 -6.64 -4.65 -5.76
CA GLY A 77 -6.73 -3.36 -5.09
C GLY A 77 -5.68 -3.23 -3.99
N VAL A 78 -4.90 -2.14 -4.00
CA VAL A 78 -4.08 -1.73 -2.85
C VAL A 78 -4.50 -0.33 -2.42
N GLY A 79 -5.16 -0.25 -1.27
CA GLY A 79 -5.67 0.99 -0.68
C GLY A 79 -4.92 1.38 0.59
N VAL A 80 -4.80 2.68 0.83
CA VAL A 80 -4.30 3.23 2.09
C VAL A 80 -5.30 4.22 2.65
N ASP A 81 -5.74 4.01 3.88
CA ASP A 81 -6.52 5.01 4.63
C ASP A 81 -5.60 6.15 5.10
N TRP A 82 -5.48 7.17 4.25
CA TRP A 82 -4.68 8.35 4.54
C TRP A 82 -5.22 9.19 5.70
N ALA A 83 -6.54 9.17 5.93
CA ALA A 83 -7.16 9.94 7.00
C ALA A 83 -6.82 9.34 8.37
N GLY A 84 -6.69 8.00 8.45
CA GLY A 84 -6.31 7.29 9.66
C GLY A 84 -4.85 7.50 10.10
N LEU A 85 -3.94 7.94 9.22
CA LEU A 85 -2.51 8.06 9.51
C LEU A 85 -2.14 9.21 10.47
N ASP A 86 -3.09 10.08 10.83
CA ASP A 86 -2.88 11.26 11.69
C ASP A 86 -1.60 12.04 11.32
N LEU A 87 -1.49 12.38 10.04
CA LEU A 87 -0.33 13.10 9.51
C LEU A 87 -0.43 14.57 9.91
N PRO A 88 0.67 15.20 10.38
CA PRO A 88 0.66 16.60 10.72
C PRO A 88 0.36 17.44 9.47
N GLY A 89 -0.45 18.48 9.64
CA GLY A 89 -0.69 19.47 8.60
C GLY A 89 0.64 19.98 8.03
N LEU A 90 0.77 19.94 6.70
CA LEU A 90 1.96 20.44 6.05
C LEU A 90 2.02 21.96 6.20
N VAL A 91 2.97 22.44 7.00
CA VAL A 91 3.36 23.85 6.96
C VAL A 91 4.02 24.06 5.60
N SER A 92 3.64 25.08 4.86
CA SER A 92 4.25 25.37 3.56
C SER A 92 5.67 25.91 3.76
N PRO A 93 6.73 25.20 3.34
CA PRO A 93 7.84 25.86 2.67
C PRO A 93 7.68 25.56 1.20
N VAL A 94 7.40 26.58 0.40
CA VAL A 94 7.40 26.46 -1.06
C VAL A 94 8.87 26.30 -1.45
N LEU A 95 9.32 25.06 -1.59
CA LEU A 95 10.50 24.82 -2.41
C LEU A 95 10.18 25.39 -3.80
N PRO A 96 11.07 26.18 -4.42
CA PRO A 96 10.78 26.68 -5.76
C PRO A 96 10.61 25.48 -6.71
N PRO A 97 9.73 25.57 -7.73
CA PRO A 97 9.62 24.54 -8.75
C PRO A 97 11.00 24.12 -9.27
N GLY A 98 11.24 22.81 -9.30
CA GLY A 98 12.52 22.26 -9.75
C GLY A 98 13.62 22.14 -8.69
N ALA A 99 13.36 22.54 -7.44
CA ALA A 99 14.25 22.23 -6.32
C ALA A 99 14.42 20.72 -6.15
N GLU A 100 15.61 20.32 -5.72
CA GLU A 100 16.01 18.92 -5.57
C GLU A 100 16.29 18.62 -4.10
N ILE A 101 15.82 17.46 -3.65
CA ILE A 101 16.04 16.93 -2.30
C ILE A 101 16.86 15.65 -2.45
N VAL A 102 18.06 15.61 -1.87
CA VAL A 102 18.90 14.40 -1.83
C VAL A 102 18.60 13.62 -0.56
N ARG A 103 18.21 12.35 -0.71
CA ARG A 103 17.93 11.44 0.41
C ARG A 103 18.36 10.01 0.08
N HIS A 104 19.22 9.42 0.92
CA HIS A 104 19.77 8.07 0.74
C HIS A 104 20.30 7.87 -0.70
N ASP A 105 21.15 8.79 -1.16
CA ASP A 105 21.75 8.81 -2.50
C ASP A 105 20.77 8.88 -3.68
N ARG A 106 19.51 9.28 -3.41
CA ARG A 106 18.49 9.50 -4.44
C ARG A 106 18.04 10.95 -4.43
N THR A 107 17.93 11.54 -5.61
CA THR A 107 17.48 12.92 -5.80
C THR A 107 15.99 12.94 -6.16
N PHE A 108 15.20 13.65 -5.38
CA PHE A 108 13.77 13.85 -5.57
C PHE A 108 13.51 15.29 -5.99
N ARG A 109 12.77 15.50 -7.07
CA ARG A 109 12.46 16.84 -7.57
C ARG A 109 11.11 17.32 -7.05
N TYR A 110 11.10 18.48 -6.39
CA TYR A 110 9.89 19.13 -5.92
C TYR A 110 8.94 19.44 -7.09
N GLY A 111 7.65 19.15 -6.91
CA GLY A 111 6.62 19.27 -7.94
C GLY A 111 6.45 18.04 -8.83
N ARG A 112 7.21 16.96 -8.60
CA ARG A 112 7.03 15.68 -9.29
C ARG A 112 6.44 14.67 -8.30
N ASN A 113 5.12 14.62 -8.19
CA ASN A 113 4.45 13.44 -7.64
C ASN A 113 4.70 12.33 -8.66
N SER A 114 5.50 11.33 -8.32
CA SER A 114 5.69 10.15 -9.16
C SER A 114 4.39 9.34 -9.17
N CYS A 115 3.40 9.82 -9.91
CA CYS A 115 2.38 9.02 -10.55
C CYS A 115 2.85 8.88 -12.01
N SER A 116 3.54 7.79 -12.30
CA SER A 116 3.85 7.36 -13.66
C SER A 116 4.37 5.94 -13.52
N GLY A 117 3.67 4.92 -13.97
CA GLY A 117 2.40 4.79 -14.67
C GLY A 117 2.19 3.31 -14.92
#